data_AF-A0A929E0B5-F1
#
_entry.id   AF-A0A929E0B5-F1
#
_cell.length_a   1.000
_cell.length_b   1.000
_cell.length_c   1.000
_cell.angle_alpha   90.00
_cell.angle_beta   90.00
_cell.angle_gamma   90.00
#
_symmetry.space_group_name_H-M   'P 1'
#
loop_
_entity.id
_entity.type
_entity.pdbx_description
1 polymer ?
#
loop_
_entity_poly.entity_id
_entity_poly.type
_entity_poly.pdbx_seq_one_letter_code
_entity_poly.pdbx_strand_id
1 'polypeptide(L)' 'MVSAKHIDPSSSTEDTIAAIATPPGPGGIGIIRISGPLALHILTRLFKPYHKKDFQ' A
#
# COMPACT_ATOMS: atom_id res chain seq x y z
N MET A 1 -26.04 24.75 17.96
CA MET A 1 -24.91 25.21 17.12
C MET A 1 -24.09 23.99 16.76
N VAL A 2 -24.39 23.37 15.63
CA VAL A 2 -23.72 22.13 15.20
C VAL A 2 -22.33 22.51 14.70
N SER A 3 -21.29 22.02 15.38
CA SER A 3 -19.90 22.22 14.96
C SER A 3 -19.71 21.50 13.61
N ALA A 4 -19.67 22.30 12.54
CA ALA A 4 -19.31 21.82 11.22
C ALA A 4 -17.91 21.22 11.33
N LYS A 5 -17.80 19.89 11.15
CA LYS A 5 -16.51 19.24 10.94
C LYS A 5 -15.90 19.91 9.71
N HIS A 6 -14.79 20.63 9.92
CA HIS A 6 -13.94 21.10 8.86
C HIS A 6 -13.47 19.85 8.10
N ILE A 7 -14.02 19.62 6.91
CA ILE A 7 -13.54 18.58 5.99
C ILE A 7 -12.52 19.30 5.11
N ASP A 8 -11.25 19.13 5.47
CA ASP A 8 -10.15 19.57 4.61
C ASP A 8 -10.21 18.71 3.33
N PRO A 9 -10.39 19.30 2.14
CA PRO A 9 -10.50 18.54 0.89
C PRO A 9 -9.19 17.82 0.50
N SER A 10 -8.13 17.95 1.30
CA SER A 10 -6.81 17.32 1.11
C SER A 10 -6.49 16.20 2.10
N SER A 11 -7.38 15.85 3.04
CA SER A 11 -7.14 14.77 4.00
C SER A 11 -7.60 13.43 3.44
N SER A 12 -6.75 12.74 2.69
CA SER A 12 -6.94 11.35 2.31
C SER A 12 -6.85 10.45 3.56
N THR A 13 -7.95 10.29 4.30
CA THR A 13 -8.08 9.37 5.44
C THR A 13 -8.20 7.91 5.00
N GLU A 14 -7.49 7.52 3.96
CA GLU A 14 -7.54 6.16 3.43
C GLU A 14 -6.47 5.31 4.11
N ASP A 15 -6.89 4.18 4.66
CA ASP A 15 -5.98 3.19 5.20
C ASP A 15 -5.12 2.57 4.10
N THR A 16 -3.93 2.11 4.49
CA THR A 16 -3.11 1.26 3.61
C THR A 16 -3.36 -0.21 3.96
N ILE A 17 -3.86 -0.97 3.00
CA ILE A 17 -4.25 -2.39 3.17
C ILE A 17 -3.37 -3.31 2.31
N ALA A 18 -3.30 -4.59 2.68
CA ALA A 18 -2.64 -5.63 1.91
C ALA A 18 -3.48 -6.92 1.87
N ALA A 19 -3.40 -7.67 0.77
CA ALA A 19 -4.11 -8.94 0.59
C ALA A 19 -3.38 -9.90 -0.34
N ILE A 20 -3.62 -11.21 -0.16
CA ILE A 20 -3.21 -12.24 -1.13
C ILE A 20 -4.07 -12.06 -2.38
N ALA A 21 -3.43 -11.85 -3.53
CA ALA A 21 -4.08 -11.58 -4.81
C ALA A 21 -4.15 -12.83 -5.73
N THR A 22 -3.56 -13.95 -5.30
CA THR A 22 -3.57 -15.24 -6.00
C THR A 22 -4.31 -16.31 -5.20
N PRO A 23 -4.89 -17.35 -5.84
CA PRO A 23 -5.49 -18.48 -5.13
C PRO A 23 -4.51 -19.17 -4.17
N PRO A 24 -5.00 -19.76 -3.06
CA PRO A 24 -4.15 -20.56 -2.18
C PRO A 24 -3.78 -21.89 -2.84
N GLY A 25 -2.55 -22.35 -2.58
CA GLY A 25 -2.06 -23.65 -3.03
C GLY A 25 -0.71 -23.57 -3.76
N PRO A 26 -0.21 -24.69 -4.27
CA PRO A 26 1.07 -24.74 -4.98
C PRO A 26 1.02 -23.94 -6.28
N GLY A 27 2.05 -23.15 -6.54
CA GLY A 27 2.21 -22.36 -7.77
C GLY A 27 3.64 -21.86 -7.92
N GLY A 28 4.04 -21.45 -9.13
CA GLY A 28 5.37 -20.91 -9.38
C GLY A 28 5.57 -19.48 -8.84
N ILE A 29 4.48 -18.74 -8.63
CA ILE A 29 4.46 -17.35 -8.15
C ILE A 29 3.23 -17.16 -7.26
N GLY A 30 3.39 -16.42 -6.16
CA GLY A 30 2.31 -15.86 -5.36
C GLY A 30 2.37 -14.33 -5.36
N ILE A 31 1.22 -13.66 -5.32
CA ILE A 31 1.14 -12.19 -5.37
C ILE A 31 0.47 -11.66 -4.10
N ILE A 32 1.12 -10.70 -3.45
CA ILE A 32 0.51 -9.85 -2.43
C ILE A 32 0.29 -8.47 -3.04
N ARG A 33 -0.94 -7.96 -3.00
CA ARG A 33 -1.28 -6.61 -3.44
C ARG A 33 -1.37 -5.69 -2.22
N ILE A 34 -0.80 -4.50 -2.33
CA ILE A 34 -0.89 -3.42 -1.33
C ILE A 34 -1.54 -2.21 -2.01
N SER A 35 -2.42 -1.49 -1.31
CA SER A 35 -3.05 -0.26 -1.79
C SER A 35 -3.23 0.75 -0.68
N GLY A 36 -3.19 2.03 -1.02
CA GLY A 36 -3.37 3.15 -0.11
C GLY A 36 -2.17 4.09 -0.09
N PRO A 37 -2.25 5.20 0.66
CA PRO A 37 -1.28 6.29 0.60
C PRO A 37 0.16 5.88 0.94
N LEU A 38 0.35 4.86 1.77
CA LEU A 38 1.66 4.41 2.24
C LEU A 38 2.20 3.18 1.49
N ALA A 39 1.53 2.70 0.44
CA ALA A 39 1.88 1.43 -0.21
C ALA A 39 3.34 1.40 -0.71
N LEU A 40 3.78 2.43 -1.43
CA LEU A 40 5.15 2.51 -1.94
C LEU A 40 6.17 2.63 -0.80
N HIS A 41 5.90 3.45 0.22
CA HIS A 41 6.77 3.62 1.39
C HIS A 41 6.92 2.33 2.21
N ILE A 42 5.87 1.50 2.29
CA ILE A 42 5.99 0.17 2.89
C ILE A 42 6.85 -0.74 2.02
N LEU A 43 6.61 -0.75 0.69
CA LEU A 43 7.37 -1.57 -0.24
C LEU A 43 8.87 -1.27 -0.21
N THR A 44 9.28 0.00 -0.23
CA THR A 44 10.69 0.41 -0.21
C THR A 44 11.40 0.06 1.10
N ARG A 45 10.67 -0.07 2.21
CA ARG A 45 11.23 -0.52 3.50
C ARG A 45 11.40 -2.03 3.59
N LEU A 46 10.56 -2.80 2.89
CA LEU A 46 10.56 -4.26 2.97
C LEU A 46 11.42 -4.93 1.88
N PHE A 47 11.50 -4.33 0.70
CA PHE A 47 12.17 -4.92 -0.46
C PHE A 47 13.53 -4.29 -0.72
N LYS A 48 14.58 -5.12 -0.71
CA LYS A 48 15.94 -4.75 -1.11
C LYS A 48 16.25 -5.40 -2.46
N PRO A 49 16.34 -4.63 -3.55
CA PRO A 49 16.62 -5.19 -4.86
C PRO A 49 18.06 -5.72 -4.91
N TYR A 50 18.27 -6.84 -5.61
CA TYR A 50 19.60 -7.46 -5.76
C TYR A 50 20.55 -6.56 -6.56
N HIS A 51 20.06 -5.95 -7.63
CA HIS A 51 20.76 -4.90 -8.36
C HIS A 51 20.27 -3.55 -7.88
N LYS A 52 21.20 -2.61 -7.62
CA LYS A 52 20.83 -1.23 -7.24
C LYS A 52 19.99 -0.61 -8.37
N LYS A 53 18.72 -0.41 -8.08
CA LYS A 53 17.79 0.42 -8.84
C LYS A 53 17.07 1.31 -7.84
N ASP A 54 16.98 2.58 -8.16
CA ASP A 54 16.19 3.52 -7.37
C ASP A 54 14.70 3.24 -7.63
N PHE A 55 13.90 3.19 -6.57
CA PHE A 55 12.44 3.17 -6.68
C PHE A 55 11.99 4.61 -6.95
N GLN A 56 11.42 4.86 -8.12
CA GLN A 56 10.80 6.14 -8.48
C GLN A 56 9.38 6.23 -7.92
#